data_AF-F8UI85-F1
#
_entry.id   AF-F8UI85-F1
#
_cell.length_a   1.000
_cell.length_b   1.000
_cell.length_c   1.000
_cell.angle_alpha   90.00
_cell.angle_beta   90.00
_cell.angle_gamma   90.00
#
_symmetry.space_group_name_H-M   'P 1'
#
loop_
_entity.id
_entity.type
_entity.pdbx_description
1 polymer ?
#
loop_
_entity_poly.entity_id
_entity_poly.type
_entity_poly.pdbx_seq_one_letter_code
_entity_poly.pdbx_strand_id
1 'polypeptide(L)'
;TEAGIKANRAKGVAAEAKAAGELVQEGRTILGSQVGVQTKQGLRKVDHLTQTAQGQVVGVEVKAGTGTRTAAQRAKDAEIASEGGKVVGKNAPENLRGRKVKFPTEERRYPD
;
A
#
# COMPACT_ATOMS: atom_id res chain seq x y z
N THR A 1 22.21 -14.72 -0.46
CA THR A 1 23.07 -14.37 -1.61
C THR A 1 22.43 -13.22 -2.37
N GLU A 2 23.21 -12.46 -3.13
CA GLU A 2 22.70 -11.38 -3.98
C GLU A 2 21.62 -11.88 -4.97
N ALA A 3 21.81 -13.09 -5.51
CA ALA A 3 20.83 -13.76 -6.36
C ALA A 3 19.47 -13.97 -5.67
N GLY A 4 19.46 -14.37 -4.39
CA GLY A 4 18.22 -14.55 -3.62
C GLY A 4 17.47 -13.24 -3.36
N ILE A 5 18.20 -12.14 -3.12
CA ILE A 5 17.59 -10.81 -2.95
C ILE A 5 16.95 -10.35 -4.26
N LYS A 6 17.64 -10.54 -5.40
CA LYS A 6 17.10 -10.19 -6.72
C LYS A 6 15.86 -11.01 -7.07
N ALA A 7 15.85 -12.31 -6.78
CA ALA A 7 14.70 -13.18 -6.99
C ALA A 7 13.50 -12.75 -6.13
N ASN A 8 13.71 -12.48 -4.84
CA ASN A 8 12.64 -12.01 -3.96
C ASN A 8 12.06 -10.67 -4.40
N ARG A 9 12.90 -9.76 -4.89
CA ARG A 9 12.43 -8.49 -5.46
C ARG A 9 11.59 -8.70 -6.71
N ALA A 10 12.01 -9.59 -7.62
CA ALA A 10 11.24 -9.89 -8.82
C ALA A 10 9.87 -10.48 -8.47
N LYS A 11 9.81 -11.38 -7.48
CA LYS A 11 8.54 -11.91 -6.94
C LYS A 11 7.65 -10.82 -6.36
N GLY A 12 8.20 -9.91 -5.57
CA GLY A 12 7.46 -8.77 -5.01
C GLY A 12 6.84 -7.90 -6.10
N VAL A 13 7.62 -7.55 -7.13
CA VAL A 13 7.12 -6.76 -8.28
C VAL A 13 6.01 -7.49 -9.03
N ALA A 14 6.17 -8.80 -9.29
CA ALA A 14 5.14 -9.59 -9.95
C ALA A 14 3.85 -9.69 -9.12
N ALA A 15 3.97 -9.82 -7.80
CA ALA A 15 2.84 -9.83 -6.89
C ALA A 15 2.10 -8.49 -6.83
N GLU A 16 2.83 -7.36 -6.79
CA GLU A 16 2.22 -6.02 -6.86
C GLU A 16 1.48 -5.81 -8.19
N ALA A 17 2.08 -6.23 -9.32
CA ALA A 17 1.43 -6.13 -10.62
C ALA A 17 0.15 -6.99 -10.69
N LYS A 18 0.19 -8.22 -10.14
CA LYS A 18 -0.97 -9.09 -10.04
C LYS A 18 -2.06 -8.49 -9.16
N ALA A 19 -1.70 -7.95 -8.00
CA ALA A 19 -2.62 -7.27 -7.09
C ALA A 19 -3.31 -6.08 -7.76
N ALA A 20 -2.56 -5.26 -8.49
CA ALA A 20 -3.14 -4.14 -9.23
C ALA A 20 -4.21 -4.62 -10.23
N GLY A 21 -3.94 -5.70 -10.98
CA GLY A 21 -4.90 -6.29 -11.91
C GLY A 21 -6.18 -6.78 -11.21
N GLU A 22 -6.03 -7.51 -10.10
CA GLU A 22 -7.17 -8.02 -9.31
C GLU A 22 -8.01 -6.89 -8.71
N LEU A 23 -7.37 -5.85 -8.16
CA LEU A 23 -8.06 -4.69 -7.60
C LEU A 23 -8.92 -3.97 -8.66
N VAL A 24 -8.41 -3.86 -9.89
CA VAL A 24 -9.18 -3.29 -11.02
C VAL A 24 -10.33 -4.20 -11.43
N GLN A 25 -10.12 -5.52 -11.49
CA GLN A 25 -11.19 -6.50 -11.78
C GLN A 25 -12.31 -6.47 -10.73
N GLU A 26 -11.98 -6.15 -9.49
CA GLU A 26 -12.95 -5.93 -8.40
C GLU A 26 -13.68 -4.58 -8.49
N GLY A 27 -13.42 -3.78 -9.53
CA GLY A 27 -14.04 -2.47 -9.73
C GLY A 27 -13.45 -1.37 -8.85
N ARG A 28 -12.26 -1.57 -8.27
CA ARG A 28 -11.56 -0.51 -7.53
C ARG A 28 -10.78 0.37 -8.49
N THR A 29 -10.70 1.66 -8.16
CA THR A 29 -9.82 2.61 -8.84
C THR A 29 -8.49 2.68 -8.08
N ILE A 30 -7.37 2.47 -8.78
CA ILE A 30 -6.03 2.70 -8.20
C ILE A 30 -5.73 4.20 -8.28
N LEU A 31 -5.71 4.86 -7.14
CA LEU A 31 -5.39 6.29 -7.04
C LEU A 31 -3.88 6.53 -7.18
N GLY A 32 -3.07 5.60 -6.69
CA GLY A 32 -1.63 5.65 -6.84
C GLY A 32 -0.97 4.39 -6.30
N SER A 33 0.24 4.11 -6.76
CA SER A 33 1.05 2.98 -6.27
C SER A 33 2.32 3.48 -5.61
N GLN A 34 2.80 2.73 -4.60
CA GLN A 34 4.00 3.07 -3.85
C GLN A 34 3.90 4.49 -3.23
N VAL A 35 2.72 4.80 -2.69
CA VAL A 35 2.32 6.12 -2.18
C VAL A 35 2.92 6.39 -0.81
N GLY A 36 3.52 7.56 -0.62
CA GLY A 36 4.03 7.98 0.68
C GLY A 36 2.92 8.56 1.56
N VAL A 37 2.88 8.16 2.82
CA VAL A 37 1.97 8.70 3.84
C VAL A 37 2.77 8.99 5.10
N GLN A 38 2.90 10.27 5.43
CA GLN A 38 3.60 10.72 6.62
C GLN A 38 2.69 10.55 7.85
N THR A 39 3.18 9.80 8.82
CA THR A 39 2.57 9.66 10.15
C THR A 39 3.53 10.23 11.21
N LYS A 40 3.10 10.33 12.47
CA LYS A 40 3.97 10.69 13.60
C LYS A 40 5.07 9.66 13.83
N GLN A 41 4.81 8.40 13.51
CA GLN A 41 5.77 7.29 13.56
C GLN A 41 6.69 7.22 12.33
N GLY A 42 6.61 8.20 11.43
CA GLY A 42 7.45 8.32 10.25
C GLY A 42 6.72 7.99 8.95
N LEU A 43 7.49 7.81 7.87
CA LEU A 43 6.92 7.55 6.55
C LEU A 43 6.40 6.11 6.45
N ARG A 44 5.17 5.96 5.97
CA ARG A 44 4.60 4.70 5.50
C ARG A 44 4.52 4.75 3.98
N LYS A 45 5.09 3.76 3.30
CA LYS A 45 4.93 3.58 1.86
C LYS A 45 3.85 2.54 1.61
N VAL A 46 2.71 2.93 1.06
CA VAL A 46 1.56 2.05 0.77
C VAL A 46 1.71 1.50 -0.64
N ASP A 47 1.59 0.18 -0.83
CA ASP A 47 1.84 -0.44 -2.15
C ASP A 47 0.81 0.01 -3.19
N HIS A 48 -0.48 0.01 -2.84
CA HIS A 48 -1.51 0.68 -3.62
C HIS A 48 -2.46 1.47 -2.72
N LEU A 49 -2.71 2.73 -3.07
CA LEU A 49 -3.82 3.50 -2.53
C LEU A 49 -4.98 3.39 -3.52
N THR A 50 -6.12 2.90 -3.05
CA THR A 50 -7.27 2.56 -3.90
C THR A 50 -8.53 3.28 -3.44
N GLN A 51 -9.52 3.35 -4.32
CA GLN A 51 -10.88 3.75 -4.01
C GLN A 51 -11.84 2.64 -4.39
N THR A 52 -12.72 2.24 -3.47
CA THR A 52 -13.80 1.27 -3.75
C THR A 52 -14.88 1.90 -4.63
N ALA A 53 -15.76 1.08 -5.20
CA ALA A 53 -16.92 1.57 -5.96
C ALA A 53 -17.84 2.50 -5.15
N GLN A 54 -17.86 2.36 -3.82
CA GLN A 54 -18.61 3.22 -2.89
C GLN A 54 -17.84 4.50 -2.51
N GLY A 55 -16.68 4.75 -3.12
CA GLY A 55 -15.88 5.95 -2.89
C GLY A 55 -14.95 5.90 -1.68
N GLN A 56 -14.83 4.76 -0.99
CA GLN A 56 -13.99 4.63 0.19
C GLN A 56 -12.51 4.47 -0.19
N VAL A 57 -11.63 5.26 0.43
CA VAL A 57 -10.17 5.11 0.24
C VAL A 57 -9.67 3.95 1.09
N VAL A 58 -8.91 3.04 0.48
CA VAL A 58 -8.34 1.86 1.13
C VAL A 58 -6.88 1.71 0.70
N GLY A 59 -5.99 1.56 1.68
CA GLY A 59 -4.61 1.16 1.43
C GLY A 59 -4.50 -0.35 1.23
N VAL A 60 -3.64 -0.78 0.33
CA VAL A 60 -3.34 -2.19 0.09
C VAL A 60 -1.86 -2.41 0.33
N GLU A 61 -1.54 -3.37 1.19
CA GLU A 61 -0.20 -3.91 1.38
C GLU A 61 -0.10 -5.28 0.70
N VAL A 62 0.88 -5.44 -0.18
CA VAL A 62 1.11 -6.68 -0.93
C VAL A 62 2.25 -7.46 -0.30
N LYS A 63 2.02 -8.75 -0.05
CA LYS A 63 3.02 -9.68 0.49
C LYS A 63 3.20 -10.87 -0.44
N ALA A 64 4.42 -11.04 -0.94
CA ALA A 64 4.84 -12.22 -1.70
C ALA A 64 5.57 -13.23 -0.81
N GLY A 65 5.33 -14.52 -1.06
CA GLY A 65 5.96 -15.63 -0.33
C GLY A 65 5.70 -15.58 1.18
N THR A 66 6.76 -15.74 1.97
CA THR A 66 6.70 -15.79 3.44
C THR A 66 6.75 -14.41 4.12
N GLY A 67 6.76 -13.32 3.34
CA GLY A 67 6.81 -11.96 3.89
C GLY A 67 5.60 -11.66 4.77
N THR A 68 5.82 -11.04 5.93
CA THR A 68 4.76 -10.58 6.84
C THR A 68 4.91 -9.09 7.12
N ARG A 69 3.82 -8.43 7.54
CA ARG A 69 3.92 -7.04 8.01
C ARG A 69 4.77 -6.99 9.27
N THR A 70 5.64 -6.00 9.36
CA THR A 70 6.38 -5.74 10.61
C THR A 70 5.49 -5.03 11.62
N ALA A 71 5.87 -5.04 12.90
CA ALA A 71 5.17 -4.29 13.95
C ALA A 71 5.10 -2.79 13.63
N ALA A 72 6.17 -2.23 13.07
CA ALA A 72 6.22 -0.83 12.65
C ALA A 72 5.24 -0.52 11.51
N GLN A 73 5.04 -1.44 10.56
CA GLN A 73 4.02 -1.28 9.51
C GLN A 73 2.62 -1.27 10.12
N ARG A 74 2.32 -2.23 11.00
CA ARG A 74 1.01 -2.31 11.69
C ARG A 74 0.71 -1.05 12.50
N ALA A 75 1.70 -0.52 13.22
CA ALA A 75 1.51 0.67 14.05
C ALA A 75 1.25 1.94 13.22
N LYS A 76 1.94 2.09 12.07
CA LYS A 76 1.65 3.17 11.11
C LYS A 76 0.29 3.00 10.44
N ASP A 77 -0.06 1.79 10.01
CA ASP A 77 -1.36 1.49 9.40
C ASP A 77 -2.51 1.80 10.38
N ALA A 78 -2.34 1.44 11.66
CA ALA A 78 -3.31 1.75 12.72
C ALA A 78 -3.45 3.27 12.96
N GLU A 79 -2.34 4.00 12.98
CA GLU A 79 -2.35 5.46 13.10
C GLU A 79 -3.06 6.13 11.90
N ILE A 80 -2.81 5.65 10.68
CA ILE A 80 -3.50 6.16 9.49
C ILE A 80 -5.00 5.89 9.57
N ALA A 81 -5.42 4.73 10.07
CA ALA A 81 -6.83 4.40 10.22
C ALA A 81 -7.53 5.26 11.28
N SER A 82 -6.89 5.50 12.44
CA SER A 82 -7.50 6.20 13.57
C SER A 82 -7.35 7.73 13.50
N GLU A 83 -6.15 8.21 13.22
CA GLU A 83 -5.78 9.62 13.25
C GLU A 83 -5.63 10.24 11.87
N GLY A 84 -5.25 9.43 10.87
CA GLY A 84 -4.97 9.84 9.52
C GLY A 84 -3.49 10.18 9.29
N GLY A 85 -3.05 10.07 8.04
CA GLY A 85 -1.70 10.42 7.61
C GLY A 85 -1.70 11.44 6.48
N LYS A 86 -0.64 12.24 6.37
CA LYS A 86 -0.48 13.22 5.29
C LYS A 86 0.04 12.51 4.04
N VAL A 87 -0.71 12.53 2.95
CA VAL A 87 -0.26 11.91 1.68
C VAL A 87 0.84 12.77 1.05
N VAL A 88 1.98 12.18 0.74
CA VAL A 88 3.20 12.89 0.32
C VAL A 88 3.97 12.12 -0.77
N GLY A 89 4.91 12.81 -1.41
CA GLY A 89 5.81 12.24 -2.41
C GLY A 89 5.25 12.30 -3.84
N LYS A 90 6.11 11.98 -4.80
CA LYS A 90 5.82 12.11 -6.24
C LYS A 90 4.70 11.19 -6.74
N ASN A 91 4.49 10.05 -6.08
CA ASN A 91 3.44 9.08 -6.43
C ASN A 91 2.11 9.36 -5.73
N ALA A 92 2.02 10.39 -4.89
CA ALA A 92 0.76 10.76 -4.26
C ALA A 92 -0.24 11.25 -5.31
N PRO A 93 -1.50 10.75 -5.30
CA PRO A 93 -2.55 11.25 -6.17
C PRO A 93 -2.77 12.74 -5.93
N GLU A 94 -2.93 13.50 -7.01
CA GLU A 94 -2.94 14.97 -6.98
C GLU A 94 -4.01 15.53 -6.04
N ASN A 95 -5.21 14.97 -6.09
CA ASN A 95 -6.34 15.38 -5.26
C ASN A 95 -6.16 15.09 -3.76
N LEU A 96 -5.22 14.21 -3.37
CA LEU A 96 -4.92 13.90 -1.97
C LEU A 96 -3.55 14.40 -1.50
N ARG A 97 -2.65 14.80 -2.42
CA ARG A 97 -1.30 15.24 -2.09
C ARG A 97 -1.34 16.41 -1.12
N GLY A 98 -0.59 16.29 -0.02
CA GLY A 98 -0.54 17.27 1.06
C GLY A 98 -1.72 17.22 2.03
N ARG A 99 -2.78 16.44 1.74
CA ARG A 99 -3.94 16.31 2.62
C ARG A 99 -3.73 15.21 3.65
N LYS A 100 -4.31 15.41 4.83
CA LYS A 100 -4.42 14.37 5.86
C LYS A 100 -5.67 13.53 5.58
N VAL A 101 -5.49 12.23 5.39
CA VAL A 101 -6.57 11.29 5.06
C VAL A 101 -6.55 10.11 6.03
N LYS A 102 -7.74 9.58 6.32
CA LYS A 102 -7.91 8.34 7.10
C LYS A 102 -8.33 7.22 6.18
N PHE A 103 -7.71 6.06 6.31
CA PHE A 103 -8.10 4.86 5.57
C PHE A 103 -7.59 3.60 6.28
N PRO A 104 -8.32 2.48 6.19
CA PRO A 104 -7.80 1.18 6.61
C PRO A 104 -6.80 0.62 5.59
N THR A 105 -5.96 -0.34 6.03
CA THR A 105 -5.03 -1.06 5.14
C THR A 105 -5.30 -2.55 5.12
N GLU A 106 -5.72 -3.08 3.96
CA GLU A 106 -5.90 -4.52 3.72
C GLU A 106 -4.59 -5.20 3.27
N GLU A 107 -4.44 -6.50 3.55
CA GLU A 107 -3.29 -7.30 3.07
C GLU A 107 -3.73 -8.15 1.88
N ARG A 108 -2.93 -8.16 0.82
CA ARG A 108 -3.02 -9.11 -0.28
C ARG A 108 -1.82 -10.04 -0.23
N ARG A 109 -2.06 -11.33 -0.02
CA ARG A 109 -1.01 -12.35 0.12
C ARG A 109 -0.95 -13.23 -1.13
N TYR A 110 0.24 -13.33 -1.69
CA TYR A 110 0.57 -14.20 -2.82
C TYR A 110 1.61 -15.22 -2.34
N PRO A 111 1.19 -16.41 -1.89
CA PRO A 111 2.10 -17.46 -1.45
C PRO A 111 2.98 -17.95 -2.62
N ASP A 112 4.09 -18.58 -2.28
CA ASP A 112 4.98 -19.25 -3.24
C ASP A 112 4.31 -20.47 -3.90
#